data_AF-B1PHE0-F1
#
_entry.id   AF-B1PHE0-F1
#
_cell.length_a   1.000
_cell.length_b   1.000
_cell.length_c   1.000
_cell.angle_alpha   90.00
_cell.angle_beta   90.00
_cell.angle_gamma   90.00
#
_symmetry.space_group_name_H-M   'P 1'
#
loop_
_entity.id
_entity.type
_entity.pdbx_description
1 polymer ?
#
loop_
_entity_poly.entity_id
_entity_poly.type
_entity_poly.pdbx_seq_one_letter_code
_entity_poly.pdbx_strand_id
1 'polypeptide(L)'
;KVCMVTARHPGFVGFQNHIQIGILPFGNRYGGAKMDMTKESSTVRVLQYTFWKDWKDHEEMHRQNWSYLFRLCYSCASQMIWGPWEPIYEIIYANMPINTEMTDFTAVVGKKFAEGKPLDIPVISQPYGKRVVAFAEHSVIPGKEKQFEDAIVRTLEMLKKAPGFLGAMVLKEIGVSGIGSMQFGAKGFHQVLENPGSLEPDPNNVMYSVPEAKNTPQQYIVHVEWANTDALMFGMGRVLLYPELRQVHDEVLDTLVYGPYIRILNPMMEGTFWREYLNE
;
A
#
# COMPACT_ATOMS: atom_id res chain seq x y z
N LYS A 1 -0.92 -4.22 19.06
CA LYS A 1 -1.23 -3.11 19.99
C LYS A 1 -1.56 -1.84 19.23
N VAL A 2 -0.67 -1.33 18.37
CA VAL A 2 -0.91 -0.13 17.53
C VAL A 2 -2.29 -0.19 16.84
N CYS A 3 -2.61 -1.25 16.09
CA CYS A 3 -3.92 -1.38 15.42
C CYS A 3 -5.14 -1.28 16.37
N MET A 4 -5.03 -1.74 17.63
CA MET A 4 -6.12 -1.62 18.59
C MET A 4 -6.33 -0.18 19.06
N VAL A 5 -5.25 0.62 19.11
CA VAL A 5 -5.33 2.06 19.40
C VAL A 5 -5.86 2.80 18.18
N THR A 6 -5.39 2.46 16.97
CA THR A 6 -5.90 3.00 15.70
C THR A 6 -7.41 2.80 15.57
N ALA A 7 -7.92 1.63 15.93
CA ALA A 7 -9.34 1.30 15.90
C ALA A 7 -10.22 2.05 16.93
N ARG A 8 -9.65 2.94 17.74
CA ARG A 8 -10.43 3.82 18.62
C ARG A 8 -11.14 4.93 17.85
N HIS A 9 -10.68 5.27 16.65
CA HIS A 9 -11.24 6.34 15.84
C HIS A 9 -12.34 5.80 14.89
N PRO A 10 -13.54 6.40 14.83
CA PRO A 10 -14.65 5.91 13.99
C PRO A 10 -14.44 6.09 12.48
N GLY A 11 -13.44 6.87 12.09
CA GLY A 11 -12.98 7.02 10.71
C GLY A 11 -12.07 5.88 10.25
N PHE A 12 -11.55 5.06 11.15
CA PHE A 12 -10.71 3.91 10.80
C PHE A 12 -11.58 2.78 10.22
N VAL A 13 -11.26 2.32 9.00
CA VAL A 13 -12.02 1.27 8.31
C VAL A 13 -11.22 -0.01 8.07
N GLY A 14 -9.98 -0.09 8.57
CA GLY A 14 -9.19 -1.31 8.58
C GLY A 14 -7.74 -1.09 8.17
N PHE A 15 -6.99 -2.17 7.96
CA PHE A 15 -5.55 -2.09 7.71
C PHE A 15 -5.04 -3.26 6.87
N GLN A 16 -3.89 -3.10 6.21
CA GLN A 16 -3.16 -4.15 5.51
C GLN A 16 -1.66 -3.94 5.71
N ASN A 17 -1.04 -4.74 6.58
CA ASN A 17 0.37 -4.62 6.93
C ASN A 17 1.22 -5.60 6.13
N HIS A 18 2.25 -5.06 5.50
CA HIS A 18 3.11 -5.80 4.61
C HIS A 18 4.54 -5.88 5.11
N ILE A 19 5.20 -6.98 4.76
CA ILE A 19 6.65 -7.13 4.82
C ILE A 19 7.17 -7.21 3.38
N GLN A 20 8.18 -6.42 3.03
CA GLN A 20 8.89 -6.59 1.76
C GLN A 20 9.70 -7.88 1.80
N ILE A 21 9.43 -8.78 0.85
CA ILE A 21 10.15 -10.04 0.72
C ILE A 21 11.21 -9.99 -0.38
N GLY A 22 11.07 -9.11 -1.37
CA GLY A 22 12.06 -8.96 -2.45
C GLY A 22 11.70 -7.85 -3.43
N ILE A 23 12.29 -7.90 -4.63
CA ILE A 23 12.13 -6.92 -5.70
C ILE A 23 11.98 -7.68 -7.03
N LEU A 24 11.14 -7.19 -7.95
CA LEU A 24 11.05 -7.75 -9.30
C LEU A 24 12.31 -7.36 -10.09
N PRO A 25 13.10 -8.32 -10.61
CA PRO A 25 14.41 -7.99 -11.19
C PRO A 25 14.35 -7.45 -12.63
N PHE A 26 13.18 -7.55 -13.29
CA PHE A 26 12.99 -7.18 -14.71
C PHE A 26 14.05 -7.81 -15.62
N GLY A 27 14.08 -9.14 -15.69
CA GLY A 27 15.20 -9.87 -16.27
C GLY A 27 16.43 -9.70 -15.40
N ASN A 28 17.43 -8.97 -15.88
CA ASN A 28 18.64 -8.65 -15.14
C ASN A 28 18.84 -7.14 -14.91
N ARG A 29 17.82 -6.30 -15.16
CA ARG A 29 17.89 -4.85 -14.92
C ARG A 29 18.26 -4.52 -13.47
N TYR A 30 17.77 -5.33 -12.54
CA TYR A 30 18.21 -5.36 -11.14
C TYR A 30 18.80 -6.74 -10.80
N GLY A 31 19.87 -7.14 -11.49
CA GLY A 31 20.45 -8.49 -11.40
C GLY A 31 20.97 -8.92 -10.02
N GLY A 32 21.13 -8.00 -9.08
CA GLY A 32 21.43 -8.32 -7.67
C GLY A 32 20.20 -8.61 -6.82
N ALA A 33 19.00 -8.47 -7.37
CA ALA A 33 17.73 -8.66 -6.68
C ALA A 33 16.99 -9.91 -7.16
N LYS A 34 16.07 -10.38 -6.32
CA LYS A 34 15.16 -11.49 -6.61
C LYS A 34 13.83 -11.27 -5.88
N MET A 35 12.79 -11.99 -6.28
CA MET A 35 11.46 -11.81 -5.71
C MET A 35 11.37 -12.25 -4.24
N ASP A 36 12.27 -13.12 -3.78
CA ASP A 36 12.45 -13.46 -2.37
C ASP A 36 13.93 -13.34 -1.98
N MET A 37 14.23 -12.33 -1.17
CA MET A 37 15.52 -11.97 -0.58
C MET A 37 15.50 -12.07 0.96
N THR A 38 14.49 -12.72 1.54
CA THR A 38 14.28 -12.75 2.99
C THR A 38 15.39 -13.45 3.77
N LYS A 39 16.14 -14.35 3.11
CA LYS A 39 17.25 -15.10 3.74
C LYS A 39 18.59 -14.37 3.65
N GLU A 40 18.69 -13.37 2.77
CA GLU A 40 19.95 -12.68 2.46
C GLU A 40 19.95 -11.20 2.83
N SER A 41 18.78 -10.57 2.90
CA SER A 41 18.69 -9.17 3.29
C SER A 41 18.98 -9.01 4.78
N SER A 42 19.87 -8.07 5.11
CA SER A 42 20.18 -7.71 6.50
C SER A 42 19.13 -6.78 7.14
N THR A 43 18.13 -6.34 6.36
CA THR A 43 17.09 -5.40 6.80
C THR A 43 15.73 -5.84 6.31
N VAL A 44 14.67 -5.36 6.96
CA VAL A 44 13.29 -5.60 6.53
C VAL A 44 12.57 -4.28 6.39
N ARG A 45 11.90 -4.07 5.24
CA ARG A 45 11.01 -2.93 5.04
C ARG A 45 9.58 -3.36 5.35
N VAL A 46 8.89 -2.60 6.18
CA VAL A 46 7.46 -2.75 6.43
C VAL A 46 6.69 -1.65 5.72
N LEU A 47 5.50 -1.98 5.21
CA LEU A 47 4.57 -1.02 4.62
C LEU A 47 3.20 -1.26 5.25
N GLN A 48 2.82 -0.40 6.17
CA GLN A 48 1.67 -0.58 7.05
C GLN A 48 0.53 0.30 6.57
N TYR A 49 -0.42 -0.27 5.81
CA TYR A 49 -1.53 0.52 5.31
C TYR A 49 -2.60 0.63 6.38
N THR A 50 -3.06 1.84 6.65
CA THR A 50 -4.26 2.11 7.44
C THR A 50 -5.27 2.82 6.53
N PHE A 51 -6.52 2.38 6.57
CA PHE A 51 -7.57 2.89 5.70
C PHE A 51 -8.52 3.77 6.50
N TRP A 52 -8.92 4.89 5.90
CA TRP A 52 -9.64 5.97 6.55
C TRP A 52 -10.77 6.49 5.66
N LYS A 53 -11.88 6.93 6.26
CA LYS A 53 -12.98 7.58 5.53
C LYS A 53 -12.56 8.93 4.99
N ASP A 54 -11.94 9.76 5.85
CA ASP A 54 -11.23 10.98 5.46
C ASP A 54 -9.77 10.84 5.93
N TRP A 55 -8.80 11.30 5.15
CA TRP A 55 -7.39 11.32 5.55
C TRP A 55 -7.16 12.15 6.82
N LYS A 56 -8.04 13.11 7.13
CA LYS A 56 -7.98 13.88 8.38
C LYS A 56 -8.30 13.03 9.62
N ASP A 57 -9.06 11.94 9.46
CA ASP A 57 -9.34 11.01 10.56
C ASP A 57 -8.05 10.34 11.07
N HIS A 58 -7.09 10.10 10.16
CA HIS A 58 -5.75 9.63 10.52
C HIS A 58 -5.02 10.64 11.41
N GLU A 59 -4.98 11.89 10.95
CA GLU A 59 -4.31 12.99 11.64
C GLU A 59 -4.91 13.28 13.02
N GLU A 60 -6.23 13.17 13.13
CA GLU A 60 -6.96 13.29 14.38
C GLU A 60 -6.68 12.10 15.31
N MET A 61 -6.73 10.87 14.79
CA MET A 61 -6.45 9.66 15.56
C MET A 61 -5.05 9.68 16.18
N HIS A 62 -4.04 10.13 15.42
CA HIS A 62 -2.67 10.28 15.91
C HIS A 62 -2.59 11.24 17.11
N ARG A 63 -3.25 12.40 17.01
CA ARG A 63 -3.23 13.43 18.06
C ARG A 63 -4.03 13.02 19.29
N GLN A 64 -5.24 12.47 19.10
CA GLN A 64 -6.11 12.03 20.20
C GLN A 64 -5.50 10.88 21.02
N ASN A 65 -4.68 10.04 20.40
CA ASN A 65 -4.12 8.84 21.02
C ASN A 65 -2.59 8.89 21.19
N TRP A 66 -2.00 10.09 21.13
CA TRP A 66 -0.55 10.28 20.98
C TRP A 66 0.28 9.60 22.07
N SER A 67 -0.14 9.66 23.33
CA SER A 67 0.58 9.01 24.43
C SER A 67 0.74 7.50 24.29
N TYR A 68 -0.28 6.84 23.75
CA TYR A 68 -0.20 5.42 23.45
C TYR A 68 0.62 5.16 22.20
N LEU A 69 0.32 5.86 21.10
CA LEU A 69 0.99 5.62 19.81
C LEU A 69 2.48 5.89 19.88
N PHE A 70 2.88 7.05 20.39
CA PHE A 70 4.29 7.43 20.47
C PHE A 70 5.10 6.37 21.23
N ARG A 71 4.67 6.00 22.44
CA ARG A 71 5.38 5.01 23.26
C ARG A 71 5.44 3.63 22.60
N LEU A 72 4.35 3.21 21.96
CA LEU A 72 4.30 1.95 21.23
C LEU A 72 5.27 1.96 20.03
N CYS A 73 5.28 3.03 19.24
CA CYS A 73 6.17 3.14 18.08
C CYS A 73 7.64 3.31 18.50
N TYR A 74 7.92 4.11 19.53
CA TYR A 74 9.26 4.32 20.07
C TYR A 74 9.86 3.03 20.65
N SER A 75 9.04 2.09 21.12
CA SER A 75 9.53 0.78 21.56
C SER A 75 10.19 -0.04 20.44
N CYS A 76 9.93 0.30 19.17
CA CYS A 76 10.60 -0.31 18.02
C CYS A 76 11.94 0.35 17.68
N ALA A 77 12.30 1.49 18.28
CA ALA A 77 13.47 2.30 17.92
C ALA A 77 14.80 1.52 17.96
N SER A 78 14.93 0.53 18.86
CA SER A 78 16.13 -0.32 18.92
C SER A 78 16.34 -1.19 17.68
N GLN A 79 15.29 -1.39 16.88
CA GLN A 79 15.31 -2.16 15.64
C GLN A 79 15.20 -1.27 14.39
N MET A 80 15.02 0.04 14.57
CA MET A 80 14.85 0.98 13.46
C MET A 80 16.21 1.29 12.82
N ILE A 81 16.24 1.20 11.49
CA ILE A 81 17.39 1.65 10.67
C ILE A 81 17.03 2.94 9.93
N TRP A 82 15.77 3.05 9.49
CA TRP A 82 15.24 4.22 8.79
C TRP A 82 13.71 4.30 9.00
N GLY A 83 13.17 5.52 8.99
CA GLY A 83 11.76 5.82 9.21
C GLY A 83 11.42 6.16 10.67
N PRO A 84 10.13 6.27 11.03
CA PRO A 84 8.96 6.07 10.16
C PRO A 84 8.79 7.18 9.11
N TRP A 85 8.14 6.85 8.00
CA TRP A 85 7.73 7.79 6.96
C TRP A 85 6.36 7.37 6.47
N GLU A 86 5.36 8.23 6.65
CA GLU A 86 3.95 7.90 6.47
C GLU A 86 3.30 8.87 5.46
N PRO A 87 3.50 8.65 4.16
CA PRO A 87 2.76 9.37 3.14
C PRO A 87 1.28 8.99 3.16
N ILE A 88 0.45 9.94 2.78
CA ILE A 88 -1.00 9.83 2.70
C ILE A 88 -1.39 9.77 1.23
N TYR A 89 -2.30 8.87 0.89
CA TYR A 89 -2.73 8.61 -0.47
C TYR A 89 -4.25 8.73 -0.62
N GLU A 90 -4.69 9.20 -1.77
CA GLU A 90 -6.06 8.97 -2.26
C GLU A 90 -6.07 7.77 -3.22
N ILE A 91 -7.16 7.00 -3.23
CA ILE A 91 -7.37 5.90 -4.18
C ILE A 91 -8.07 6.47 -5.42
N ILE A 92 -7.41 6.42 -6.59
CA ILE A 92 -8.00 6.92 -7.84
C ILE A 92 -8.61 5.82 -8.72
N TYR A 93 -8.28 4.56 -8.43
CA TYR A 93 -8.85 3.37 -9.04
C TYR A 93 -8.72 2.21 -8.06
N ALA A 94 -9.76 1.37 -7.95
CA ALA A 94 -9.72 0.14 -7.19
C ALA A 94 -10.60 -0.94 -7.82
N ASN A 95 -10.02 -2.12 -7.97
CA ASN A 95 -10.69 -3.37 -8.23
C ASN A 95 -10.12 -4.41 -7.27
N MET A 96 -10.59 -4.37 -6.02
CA MET A 96 -10.05 -5.16 -4.91
C MET A 96 -11.20 -5.98 -4.30
N PRO A 97 -11.25 -7.30 -4.52
CA PRO A 97 -12.32 -8.14 -3.97
C PRO A 97 -12.19 -8.27 -2.46
N ILE A 98 -13.29 -8.62 -1.78
CA ILE A 98 -13.24 -9.08 -0.39
C ILE A 98 -12.30 -10.29 -0.25
N ASN A 99 -11.57 -10.36 0.87
CA ASN A 99 -10.75 -11.54 1.15
C ASN A 99 -11.64 -12.71 1.56
N THR A 100 -11.24 -13.92 1.14
CA THR A 100 -11.91 -15.17 1.48
C THR A 100 -10.86 -16.25 1.72
N GLU A 101 -11.07 -17.06 2.75
CA GLU A 101 -10.29 -18.29 2.88
C GLU A 101 -10.81 -19.34 1.89
N MET A 102 -10.01 -20.38 1.67
CA MET A 102 -10.42 -21.54 0.85
C MET A 102 -11.64 -22.28 1.43
N THR A 103 -12.02 -22.02 2.68
CA THR A 103 -13.22 -22.59 3.30
C THR A 103 -14.49 -21.84 2.92
N ASP A 104 -14.39 -20.59 2.46
CA ASP A 104 -15.52 -19.68 2.38
C ASP A 104 -16.20 -19.67 1.01
N PHE A 105 -15.51 -20.17 -0.03
CA PHE A 105 -15.97 -20.05 -1.41
C PHE A 105 -17.32 -20.73 -1.63
N THR A 106 -17.64 -21.83 -0.93
CA THR A 106 -18.92 -22.53 -1.08
C THR A 106 -20.09 -21.64 -0.63
N ALA A 107 -19.94 -20.98 0.52
CA ALA A 107 -20.94 -20.05 1.05
C ALA A 107 -21.05 -18.77 0.20
N VAL A 108 -19.91 -18.23 -0.25
CA VAL A 108 -19.88 -17.03 -1.11
C VAL A 108 -20.58 -17.29 -2.44
N VAL A 109 -20.25 -18.41 -3.10
CA VAL A 109 -20.90 -18.83 -4.34
C VAL A 109 -22.40 -19.01 -4.10
N GLY A 110 -22.80 -19.75 -3.06
CA GLY A 110 -24.21 -19.96 -2.72
C GLY A 110 -24.98 -18.64 -2.52
N LYS A 111 -24.42 -17.70 -1.76
CA LYS A 111 -25.01 -16.37 -1.51
C LYS A 111 -25.18 -15.57 -2.80
N LYS A 112 -24.13 -15.47 -3.62
CA LYS A 112 -24.17 -14.69 -4.87
C LYS A 112 -25.13 -15.26 -5.91
N PHE A 113 -25.25 -16.59 -5.99
CA PHE A 113 -26.28 -17.22 -6.82
C PHE A 113 -27.69 -16.96 -6.29
N ALA A 114 -27.92 -17.05 -4.97
CA ALA A 114 -29.22 -16.77 -4.37
C ALA A 114 -29.68 -15.32 -4.58
N GLU A 115 -28.75 -14.36 -4.61
CA GLU A 115 -29.00 -12.95 -4.91
C GLU A 115 -29.21 -12.65 -6.40
N GLY A 116 -29.05 -13.65 -7.28
CA GLY A 116 -29.11 -13.45 -8.74
C GLY A 116 -27.91 -12.69 -9.31
N LYS A 117 -26.77 -12.69 -8.60
CA LYS A 117 -25.55 -11.94 -8.93
C LYS A 117 -24.33 -12.85 -9.13
N PRO A 118 -24.37 -13.85 -10.04
CA PRO A 118 -23.26 -14.77 -10.23
C PRO A 118 -21.99 -14.10 -10.79
N LEU A 119 -22.12 -12.96 -11.47
CA LEU A 119 -20.97 -12.18 -11.95
C LEU A 119 -20.22 -11.45 -10.82
N ASP A 120 -20.83 -11.33 -9.63
CA ASP A 120 -20.20 -10.76 -8.44
C ASP A 120 -19.39 -11.78 -7.64
N ILE A 121 -19.27 -13.03 -8.12
CA ILE A 121 -18.42 -14.04 -7.46
C ILE A 121 -16.96 -13.63 -7.69
N PRO A 122 -16.22 -13.25 -6.63
CA PRO A 122 -14.84 -12.84 -6.79
C PRO A 122 -13.93 -14.06 -6.93
N VAL A 123 -12.69 -13.81 -7.32
CA VAL A 123 -11.58 -14.75 -7.11
C VAL A 123 -11.34 -14.98 -5.62
N ILE A 124 -10.74 -16.12 -5.27
CA ILE A 124 -10.36 -16.42 -3.87
C ILE A 124 -9.06 -15.68 -3.54
N SER A 125 -9.17 -14.52 -2.90
CA SER A 125 -8.02 -13.74 -2.42
C SER A 125 -7.74 -14.04 -0.95
N GLN A 126 -6.88 -15.05 -0.71
CA GLN A 126 -6.63 -15.55 0.64
C GLN A 126 -5.93 -14.52 1.55
N PRO A 127 -6.40 -14.34 2.78
CA PRO A 127 -5.81 -13.41 3.73
C PRO A 127 -4.60 -13.99 4.49
N TYR A 128 -3.95 -13.14 5.29
CA TYR A 128 -2.96 -13.49 6.30
C TYR A 128 -1.72 -14.18 5.72
N GLY A 129 -1.11 -13.52 4.73
CA GLY A 129 0.15 -13.93 4.11
C GLY A 129 0.07 -15.10 3.13
N LYS A 130 -1.14 -15.41 2.64
CA LYS A 130 -1.42 -16.49 1.67
C LYS A 130 -1.57 -16.00 0.22
N ARG A 131 -1.06 -14.79 -0.05
CA ARG A 131 -0.94 -14.17 -1.38
C ARG A 131 0.26 -13.22 -1.40
N VAL A 132 0.61 -12.69 -2.57
CA VAL A 132 1.69 -11.69 -2.71
C VAL A 132 1.20 -10.41 -3.36
N VAL A 133 1.95 -9.32 -3.17
CA VAL A 133 1.64 -8.00 -3.70
C VAL A 133 2.82 -7.47 -4.51
N ALA A 134 2.56 -6.99 -5.72
CA ALA A 134 3.45 -6.10 -6.46
C ALA A 134 3.14 -4.65 -6.05
N PHE A 135 4.12 -3.99 -5.45
CA PHE A 135 4.07 -2.57 -5.09
C PHE A 135 4.97 -1.81 -6.05
N ALA A 136 4.38 -1.16 -7.05
CA ALA A 136 5.10 -0.50 -8.13
C ALA A 136 5.12 1.03 -7.94
N GLU A 137 6.29 1.56 -7.62
CA GLU A 137 6.55 2.99 -7.43
C GLU A 137 6.68 3.71 -8.78
N HIS A 138 5.98 4.84 -8.91
CA HIS A 138 6.02 5.71 -10.08
C HIS A 138 6.09 7.18 -9.65
N SER A 139 6.88 7.97 -10.37
CA SER A 139 6.82 9.44 -10.32
C SER A 139 6.59 9.95 -11.74
N VAL A 140 5.62 10.84 -11.89
CA VAL A 140 5.10 11.25 -13.20
C VAL A 140 5.55 12.67 -13.54
N ILE A 141 5.91 12.90 -14.81
CA ILE A 141 6.30 14.20 -15.35
C ILE A 141 5.16 15.20 -15.09
N PRO A 142 5.44 16.39 -14.51
CA PRO A 142 4.39 17.39 -14.28
C PRO A 142 3.66 17.75 -15.57
N GLY A 143 2.33 17.68 -15.56
CA GLY A 143 1.47 17.88 -16.74
C GLY A 143 1.14 16.60 -17.51
N LYS A 144 1.67 15.43 -17.11
CA LYS A 144 1.38 14.11 -17.70
C LYS A 144 0.55 13.20 -16.82
N GLU A 145 0.08 13.68 -15.66
CA GLU A 145 -0.69 12.92 -14.68
C GLU A 145 -1.93 12.27 -15.30
N LYS A 146 -2.68 12.99 -16.14
CA LYS A 146 -3.90 12.45 -16.76
C LYS A 146 -3.62 11.36 -17.80
N GLN A 147 -2.53 11.47 -18.55
CA GLN A 147 -2.10 10.41 -19.46
C GLN A 147 -1.69 9.16 -18.68
N PHE A 148 -0.92 9.33 -17.59
CA PHE A 148 -0.55 8.23 -16.70
C PHE A 148 -1.79 7.53 -16.11
N GLU A 149 -2.70 8.30 -15.52
CA GLU A 149 -3.91 7.81 -14.85
C GLU A 149 -4.80 7.02 -15.83
N ASP A 150 -5.03 7.51 -17.06
CA ASP A 150 -5.83 6.81 -18.06
C ASP A 150 -5.18 5.49 -18.51
N ALA A 151 -3.90 5.56 -18.90
CA ALA A 151 -3.17 4.41 -19.43
C ALA A 151 -2.97 3.31 -18.37
N ILE A 152 -2.72 3.68 -17.10
CA ILE A 152 -2.52 2.69 -16.04
C ILE A 152 -3.84 2.00 -15.66
N VAL A 153 -4.98 2.72 -15.66
CA VAL A 153 -6.29 2.12 -15.41
C VAL A 153 -6.65 1.15 -16.53
N ARG A 154 -6.48 1.55 -17.80
CA ARG A 154 -6.64 0.66 -18.97
C ARG A 154 -5.74 -0.58 -18.87
N THR A 155 -4.49 -0.40 -18.46
CA THR A 155 -3.56 -1.51 -18.21
C THR A 155 -4.13 -2.48 -17.18
N LEU A 156 -4.58 -2.01 -16.02
CA LEU A 156 -5.09 -2.87 -14.94
C LEU A 156 -6.39 -3.60 -15.32
N GLU A 157 -7.27 -2.94 -16.08
CA GLU A 157 -8.49 -3.54 -16.62
C GLU A 157 -8.20 -4.67 -17.63
N MET A 158 -7.13 -4.54 -18.41
CA MET A 158 -6.66 -5.62 -19.28
C MET A 158 -5.90 -6.71 -18.51
N LEU A 159 -5.17 -6.31 -17.45
CA LEU A 159 -4.34 -7.19 -16.62
C LEU A 159 -5.18 -8.17 -15.80
N LYS A 160 -6.43 -7.84 -15.47
CA LYS A 160 -7.35 -8.74 -14.75
C LYS A 160 -7.60 -10.09 -15.44
N LYS A 161 -7.28 -10.20 -16.73
CA LYS A 161 -7.33 -11.46 -17.51
C LYS A 161 -6.15 -12.40 -17.24
N ALA A 162 -5.16 -11.98 -16.44
CA ALA A 162 -4.00 -12.81 -16.12
C ALA A 162 -4.36 -13.86 -15.06
N PRO A 163 -3.93 -15.13 -15.22
CA PRO A 163 -4.12 -16.14 -14.20
C PRO A 163 -3.50 -15.74 -12.85
N GLY A 164 -4.25 -15.95 -11.77
CA GLY A 164 -3.78 -15.63 -10.41
C GLY A 164 -3.81 -14.15 -10.05
N PHE A 165 -4.39 -13.27 -10.89
CA PHE A 165 -4.67 -11.88 -10.52
C PHE A 165 -5.73 -11.83 -9.42
N LEU A 166 -5.47 -11.08 -8.34
CA LEU A 166 -6.33 -10.99 -7.16
C LEU A 166 -6.91 -9.59 -6.90
N GLY A 167 -6.62 -8.63 -7.78
CA GLY A 167 -7.08 -7.26 -7.66
C GLY A 167 -5.96 -6.25 -7.83
N ALA A 168 -6.33 -5.01 -8.10
CA ALA A 168 -5.39 -3.89 -8.19
C ALA A 168 -6.02 -2.58 -7.73
N MET A 169 -5.18 -1.65 -7.27
CA MET A 169 -5.56 -0.27 -7.00
C MET A 169 -4.42 0.69 -7.34
N VAL A 170 -4.77 1.94 -7.62
CA VAL A 170 -3.81 3.02 -7.88
C VAL A 170 -3.96 4.06 -6.78
N LEU A 171 -2.87 4.29 -6.07
CA LEU A 171 -2.75 5.25 -4.98
C LEU A 171 -2.01 6.48 -5.50
N LYS A 172 -2.56 7.66 -5.25
CA LYS A 172 -1.96 8.95 -5.60
C LYS A 172 -1.59 9.69 -4.33
N GLU A 173 -0.31 10.05 -4.18
CA GLU A 173 0.16 10.74 -2.97
C GLU A 173 -0.47 12.14 -2.88
N ILE A 174 -1.04 12.47 -1.72
CA ILE A 174 -1.65 13.78 -1.45
C ILE A 174 -0.91 14.57 -0.39
N GLY A 175 0.11 13.99 0.23
CA GLY A 175 0.88 14.62 1.30
C GLY A 175 1.52 13.61 2.25
N VAL A 176 2.01 14.09 3.38
CA VAL A 176 2.69 13.26 4.39
C VAL A 176 2.24 13.60 5.80
N SER A 177 1.97 12.59 6.63
CA SER A 177 1.72 12.80 8.06
C SER A 177 3.02 13.14 8.78
N GLY A 178 3.19 14.39 9.20
CA GLY A 178 4.35 14.79 10.01
C GLY A 178 4.39 14.08 11.36
N ILE A 179 3.26 13.99 12.06
CA ILE A 179 3.16 13.30 13.35
C ILE A 179 3.42 11.79 13.21
N GLY A 180 2.90 11.15 12.17
CA GLY A 180 3.14 9.75 11.84
C GLY A 180 4.60 9.45 11.46
N SER A 181 5.25 10.42 10.81
CA SER A 181 6.66 10.33 10.39
C SER A 181 7.66 10.79 11.47
N MET A 182 7.20 11.08 12.68
CA MET A 182 8.02 11.68 13.76
C MET A 182 8.76 12.96 13.34
N GLN A 183 8.18 13.75 12.44
CA GLN A 183 8.72 15.01 11.95
C GLN A 183 8.10 16.18 12.72
N PHE A 184 8.91 16.77 13.59
CA PHE A 184 8.54 17.89 14.44
C PHE A 184 9.46 19.09 14.21
N GLY A 185 9.08 20.24 14.74
CA GLY A 185 9.99 21.36 14.94
C GLY A 185 11.09 21.03 15.95
N ALA A 186 11.97 21.99 16.20
CA ALA A 186 13.17 21.78 17.04
C ALA A 186 12.84 21.22 18.43
N LYS A 187 11.77 21.71 19.08
CA LYS A 187 11.33 21.23 20.39
C LYS A 187 10.99 19.74 20.36
N GLY A 188 10.08 19.33 19.47
CA GLY A 188 9.67 17.94 19.34
C GLY A 188 10.82 17.03 18.90
N PHE A 189 11.71 17.53 18.04
CA PHE A 189 12.92 16.81 17.63
C PHE A 189 13.81 16.45 18.83
N HIS A 190 14.13 17.41 19.70
CA HIS A 190 14.90 17.14 20.93
C HIS A 190 14.17 16.15 21.84
N GLN A 191 12.85 16.32 22.03
CA GLN A 191 12.03 15.42 22.85
C GLN A 191 12.02 13.98 22.32
N VAL A 192 12.13 13.76 21.00
CA VAL A 192 12.26 12.41 20.42
C VAL A 192 13.63 11.81 20.72
N LEU A 193 14.72 12.57 20.56
CA LEU A 193 16.09 12.05 20.75
C LEU A 193 16.44 11.81 22.22
N GLU A 194 15.93 12.65 23.11
CA GLU A 194 16.20 12.58 24.55
C GLU A 194 15.22 11.64 25.28
N ASN A 195 14.37 10.94 24.52
CA ASN A 195 13.24 10.23 25.09
C ASN A 195 13.63 8.96 25.85
N PRO A 196 13.20 8.78 27.11
CA PRO A 196 13.37 7.52 27.83
C PRO A 196 12.33 6.45 27.43
N GLY A 197 11.40 6.77 26.52
CA GLY A 197 10.33 5.90 26.04
C GLY A 197 8.98 6.03 26.76
N SER A 198 8.86 6.98 27.68
CA SER A 198 7.66 7.16 28.54
C SER A 198 7.14 8.59 28.59
N LEU A 199 7.73 9.52 27.83
CA LEU A 199 7.32 10.92 27.71
C LEU A 199 7.04 11.21 26.24
N GLU A 200 6.00 11.93 25.90
CA GLU A 200 5.71 12.25 24.50
C GLU A 200 6.39 13.53 24.04
N PRO A 201 6.86 13.61 22.79
CA PRO A 201 7.04 14.88 22.10
C PRO A 201 5.72 15.65 22.05
N ASP A 202 5.77 16.97 22.00
CA ASP A 202 4.58 17.80 21.84
C ASP A 202 3.89 17.54 20.48
N PRO A 203 2.69 16.94 20.42
CA PRO A 203 2.03 16.58 19.16
C PRO A 203 1.61 17.81 18.34
N ASN A 204 1.54 18.99 18.97
CA ASN A 204 1.25 20.25 18.29
C ASN A 204 2.50 20.90 17.68
N ASN A 205 3.69 20.31 17.88
CA ASN A 205 4.94 20.84 17.34
C ASN A 205 5.27 20.30 15.94
N VAL A 206 4.31 19.74 15.21
CA VAL A 206 4.45 19.48 13.77
C VAL A 206 4.32 20.81 13.02
N MET A 207 5.27 21.09 12.12
CA MET A 207 5.43 22.42 11.52
C MET A 207 4.78 22.59 10.13
N TYR A 208 4.11 21.55 9.64
CA TYR A 208 3.46 21.54 8.34
C TYR A 208 2.20 20.65 8.38
N SER A 209 1.22 20.97 7.53
CA SER A 209 0.06 20.13 7.28
C SER A 209 0.35 19.08 6.22
N VAL A 210 -0.45 18.00 6.18
CA VAL A 210 -0.27 16.91 5.21
C VAL A 210 -0.07 17.41 3.77
N PRO A 211 -0.91 18.30 3.21
CA PRO A 211 -0.77 18.73 1.82
C PRO A 211 0.46 19.59 1.53
N GLU A 212 1.04 20.25 2.52
CA GLU A 212 2.27 21.06 2.34
C GLU A 212 3.49 20.18 2.01
N ALA A 213 3.45 18.89 2.37
CA ALA A 213 4.48 17.91 2.05
C ALA A 213 4.16 17.06 0.80
N LYS A 214 3.15 17.44 0.01
CA LYS A 214 2.83 16.74 -1.25
C LYS A 214 3.96 16.91 -2.25
N ASN A 215 4.54 15.81 -2.74
CA ASN A 215 5.65 15.91 -3.68
C ASN A 215 5.23 16.37 -5.08
N THR A 216 6.11 17.13 -5.72
CA THR A 216 6.13 17.39 -7.16
C THR A 216 7.54 17.07 -7.65
N PRO A 217 7.75 16.10 -8.56
CA PRO A 217 6.72 15.46 -9.41
C PRO A 217 5.78 14.51 -8.66
N GLN A 218 4.53 14.38 -9.16
CA GLN A 218 3.47 13.61 -8.51
C GLN A 218 3.87 12.13 -8.37
N GLN A 219 3.67 11.57 -7.18
CA GLN A 219 3.98 10.18 -6.88
C GLN A 219 2.73 9.31 -6.89
N TYR A 220 2.89 8.08 -7.40
CA TYR A 220 1.87 7.05 -7.45
C TYR A 220 2.42 5.70 -7.01
N ILE A 221 1.56 4.88 -6.40
CA ILE A 221 1.78 3.46 -6.20
C ILE A 221 0.74 2.71 -6.99
N VAL A 222 1.18 1.79 -7.84
CA VAL A 222 0.31 0.79 -8.47
C VAL A 222 0.45 -0.49 -7.65
N HIS A 223 -0.59 -0.81 -6.90
CA HIS A 223 -0.66 -1.98 -6.02
C HIS A 223 -1.43 -3.08 -6.73
N VAL A 224 -0.81 -4.24 -6.96
CA VAL A 224 -1.44 -5.38 -7.64
C VAL A 224 -1.24 -6.64 -6.83
N GLU A 225 -2.31 -7.38 -6.54
CA GLU A 225 -2.27 -8.61 -5.76
C GLU A 225 -2.28 -9.85 -6.66
N TRP A 226 -1.51 -10.86 -6.27
CA TRP A 226 -1.33 -12.09 -7.03
C TRP A 226 -1.32 -13.32 -6.12
N ALA A 227 -1.78 -14.44 -6.65
CA ALA A 227 -1.84 -15.71 -5.92
C ALA A 227 -0.46 -16.20 -5.44
N ASN A 228 0.58 -15.98 -6.25
CA ASN A 228 1.97 -16.35 -5.94
C ASN A 228 2.96 -15.52 -6.77
N THR A 229 4.26 -15.68 -6.52
CA THR A 229 5.31 -14.90 -7.19
C THR A 229 5.46 -15.21 -8.68
N ASP A 230 5.13 -16.43 -9.13
CA ASP A 230 5.19 -16.78 -10.55
C ASP A 230 4.03 -16.12 -11.32
N ALA A 231 2.82 -16.19 -10.78
CA ALA A 231 1.67 -15.46 -11.30
C ALA A 231 1.94 -13.96 -11.33
N LEU A 232 2.59 -13.40 -10.29
CA LEU A 232 3.04 -12.01 -10.28
C LEU A 232 4.04 -11.73 -11.41
N MET A 233 5.10 -12.53 -11.54
CA MET A 233 6.17 -12.29 -12.52
C MET A 233 5.64 -12.34 -13.95
N PHE A 234 4.92 -13.39 -14.31
CA PHE A 234 4.39 -13.56 -15.68
C PHE A 234 3.15 -12.71 -15.94
N GLY A 235 2.34 -12.49 -14.90
CA GLY A 235 1.17 -11.63 -14.95
C GLY A 235 1.57 -10.17 -15.19
N MET A 236 2.40 -9.59 -14.31
CA MET A 236 2.98 -8.26 -14.53
C MET A 236 3.79 -8.22 -15.83
N GLY A 237 4.52 -9.28 -16.15
CA GLY A 237 5.26 -9.42 -17.42
C GLY A 237 4.38 -9.35 -18.67
N ARG A 238 3.06 -9.48 -18.56
CA ARG A 238 2.13 -9.33 -19.68
C ARG A 238 2.19 -7.94 -20.33
N VAL A 239 2.53 -6.90 -19.57
CA VAL A 239 2.76 -5.54 -20.14
C VAL A 239 4.03 -5.46 -21.02
N LEU A 240 4.87 -6.50 -21.00
CA LEU A 240 6.09 -6.60 -21.81
C LEU A 240 5.97 -7.66 -22.89
N LEU A 241 5.22 -8.73 -22.60
CA LEU A 241 5.16 -9.96 -23.40
C LEU A 241 3.92 -10.05 -24.29
N TYR A 242 2.82 -9.35 -23.96
CA TYR A 242 1.60 -9.37 -24.74
C TYR A 242 1.47 -8.07 -25.55
N PRO A 243 1.61 -8.11 -26.90
CA PRO A 243 1.73 -6.91 -27.72
C PRO A 243 0.60 -5.89 -27.53
N GLU A 244 -0.66 -6.33 -27.43
CA GLU A 244 -1.80 -5.43 -27.24
C GLU A 244 -1.75 -4.70 -25.90
N LEU A 245 -1.39 -5.39 -24.82
CA LEU A 245 -1.26 -4.76 -23.50
C LEU A 245 0.01 -3.90 -23.40
N ARG A 246 1.08 -4.32 -24.08
CA ARG A 246 2.31 -3.54 -24.13
C ARG A 246 2.08 -2.18 -24.76
N GLN A 247 1.36 -2.08 -25.88
CA GLN A 247 1.07 -0.80 -26.51
C GLN A 247 0.34 0.17 -25.57
N VAL A 248 -0.60 -0.34 -24.77
CA VAL A 248 -1.31 0.47 -23.75
C VAL A 248 -0.36 0.89 -22.63
N HIS A 249 0.49 -0.02 -22.15
CA HIS A 249 1.42 0.27 -21.07
C HIS A 249 2.61 1.14 -21.50
N ASP A 250 2.99 1.14 -22.77
CA ASP A 250 4.01 2.06 -23.30
C ASP A 250 3.57 3.52 -23.10
N GLU A 251 2.26 3.83 -23.18
CA GLU A 251 1.72 5.15 -22.85
C GLU A 251 1.94 5.56 -21.37
N VAL A 252 2.01 4.59 -20.45
CA VAL A 252 2.37 4.82 -19.04
C VAL A 252 3.85 5.20 -18.95
N LEU A 253 4.71 4.42 -19.60
CA LEU A 253 6.17 4.58 -19.55
C LEU A 253 6.61 5.94 -20.09
N ASP A 254 5.94 6.46 -21.12
CA ASP A 254 6.20 7.78 -21.71
C ASP A 254 5.95 8.97 -20.75
N THR A 255 5.34 8.72 -19.59
CA THR A 255 5.00 9.76 -18.62
C THR A 255 5.93 9.80 -17.40
N LEU A 256 6.86 8.86 -17.27
CA LEU A 256 7.58 8.65 -16.02
C LEU A 256 8.85 9.50 -15.91
N VAL A 257 9.01 10.15 -14.75
CA VAL A 257 10.32 10.63 -14.26
C VAL A 257 11.08 9.50 -13.58
N TYR A 258 10.37 8.68 -12.80
CA TYR A 258 10.91 7.53 -12.10
C TYR A 258 9.92 6.35 -12.15
N GLY A 259 10.48 5.15 -12.21
CA GLY A 259 9.72 3.89 -12.20
C GLY A 259 9.61 3.22 -13.58
N PRO A 260 8.92 2.07 -13.64
CA PRO A 260 8.38 1.34 -12.50
C PRO A 260 9.48 0.66 -11.67
N TYR A 261 9.49 0.88 -10.35
CA TYR A 261 10.29 0.08 -9.40
C TYR A 261 9.35 -0.79 -8.56
N ILE A 262 9.44 -2.11 -8.71
CA ILE A 262 8.44 -3.03 -8.17
C ILE A 262 8.99 -3.82 -6.99
N ARG A 263 8.49 -3.52 -5.79
CA ARG A 263 8.72 -4.31 -4.59
C ARG A 263 7.76 -5.49 -4.55
N ILE A 264 8.22 -6.62 -4.03
CA ILE A 264 7.39 -7.79 -3.75
C ILE A 264 7.11 -7.81 -2.26
N LEU A 265 5.82 -7.78 -1.90
CA LEU A 265 5.38 -7.73 -0.52
C LEU A 265 4.51 -8.93 -0.15
N ASN A 266 4.55 -9.29 1.13
CA ASN A 266 3.69 -10.26 1.76
C ASN A 266 2.70 -9.54 2.71
N PRO A 267 1.37 -9.57 2.46
CA PRO A 267 0.34 -8.97 3.32
C PRO A 267 0.05 -9.86 4.53
N MET A 268 0.87 -9.72 5.57
CA MET A 268 0.92 -10.64 6.71
C MET A 268 -0.21 -10.45 7.72
N MET A 269 -0.44 -9.22 8.17
CA MET A 269 -1.47 -8.90 9.15
C MET A 269 -2.44 -7.90 8.54
N GLU A 270 -3.73 -8.19 8.55
CA GLU A 270 -4.73 -7.33 7.91
C GLU A 270 -6.06 -7.38 8.64
N GLY A 271 -6.76 -6.26 8.65
CA GLY A 271 -8.18 -6.18 9.01
C GLY A 271 -8.97 -6.12 7.71
N THR A 272 -9.34 -7.28 7.17
CA THR A 272 -9.89 -7.46 5.81
C THR A 272 -11.15 -6.66 5.53
N PHE A 273 -11.86 -6.22 6.58
CA PHE A 273 -13.08 -5.41 6.53
C PHE A 273 -12.90 -4.04 5.86
N TRP A 274 -11.68 -3.56 5.62
CA TRP A 274 -11.45 -2.37 4.79
C TRP A 274 -11.99 -2.54 3.35
N ARG A 275 -12.01 -3.78 2.85
CA ARG A 275 -12.57 -4.12 1.53
C ARG A 275 -14.09 -4.22 1.56
N GLU A 276 -14.69 -4.43 2.72
CA GLU A 276 -16.15 -4.34 2.85
C GLU A 276 -16.56 -2.89 2.64
N TYR A 277 -15.93 -1.95 3.37
CA TYR A 277 -16.15 -0.51 3.18
C TYR A 277 -15.88 -0.04 1.75
N LEU A 278 -14.85 -0.57 1.08
CA LEU A 278 -14.53 -0.20 -0.30
C LEU A 278 -15.62 -0.62 -1.33
N ASN A 279 -16.31 -1.74 -1.07
CA ASN A 279 -17.20 -2.38 -2.04
C ASN A 279 -18.70 -2.21 -1.70
N GLU A 280 -19.02 -1.27 -0.80
CA GLU A 280 -20.41 -0.86 -0.51
C GLU A 280 -21.04 -0.01 -1.63
#